data_AF-A0A061AD69-F1
#
_entry.id   AF-A0A061AD69-F1
#
_cell.length_a   1.000
_cell.length_b   1.000
_cell.length_c   1.000
_cell.angle_alpha   90.00
_cell.angle_beta   90.00
_cell.angle_gamma   90.00
#
_symmetry.space_group_name_H-M   'P 1'
#
loop_
_entity.id
_entity.type
_entity.pdbx_description
1 polymer ?
#
loop_
_entity_poly.entity_id
_entity_poly.type
_entity_poly.pdbx_seq_one_letter_code
_entity_poly.pdbx_strand_id
1 'polypeptide(L)'
;MEPAFIIRHYAGKVKYGVKDFREKNTDHMRPDIVALLKSSKNAFICGLMGIDPPATFRWAVLRAFFRAMVAFRESGKRHVHRKTGECAAHWVLFPL
;
A
#
# COMPACT_ATOMS: atom_id res chain seq x y z
N MET A 1 -35.49 34.48 -12.48
CA MET A 1 -35.41 34.09 -11.06
C MET A 1 -34.18 33.20 -10.92
N GLU A 2 -33.23 33.52 -10.06
CA GLU A 2 -32.09 32.60 -9.87
C GLU A 2 -32.55 31.34 -9.11
N PRO A 3 -32.21 30.12 -9.58
CA PRO A 3 -32.60 28.89 -8.93
C PRO A 3 -31.83 28.76 -7.61
N ALA A 4 -32.51 28.96 -6.49
CA ALA A 4 -31.93 28.96 -5.15
C ALA A 4 -32.96 28.51 -4.10
N PHE A 5 -32.50 27.92 -2.99
CA PHE A 5 -33.32 27.55 -1.85
C PHE A 5 -32.73 28.10 -0.55
N ILE A 6 -33.52 28.15 0.53
CA ILE A 6 -33.08 28.66 1.83
C ILE A 6 -33.20 27.55 2.87
N ILE A 7 -32.12 27.27 3.59
CA ILE A 7 -32.13 26.38 4.76
C ILE A 7 -32.12 27.23 6.03
N ARG A 8 -32.96 26.85 7.01
CA ARG A 8 -32.95 27.42 8.37
C ARG A 8 -31.99 26.59 9.22
N HIS A 9 -30.84 27.16 9.56
CA HIS A 9 -29.92 26.60 10.54
C HIS A 9 -30.18 27.24 11.91
N TYR A 10 -29.66 26.61 12.97
CA TYR A 10 -29.69 27.19 14.32
C TYR A 10 -29.10 28.61 14.36
N ALA A 11 -28.03 28.86 13.60
CA ALA A 11 -27.36 30.16 13.50
C ALA A 11 -28.04 31.15 12.53
N GLY A 12 -29.15 30.77 11.87
CA GLY A 12 -29.90 31.64 10.96
C GLY A 12 -30.22 31.02 9.60
N LYS A 13 -30.87 31.83 8.75
CA LYS A 13 -31.27 31.45 7.39
C LYS A 13 -30.10 31.64 6.43
N VAL A 14 -29.78 30.60 5.65
CA VAL A 14 -28.75 30.64 4.61
C VAL A 14 -29.37 30.32 3.26
N LYS A 15 -29.10 31.16 2.25
CA LYS A 15 -29.55 30.97 0.87
C LYS A 15 -28.47 30.21 0.08
N TYR A 16 -28.86 29.11 -0.55
CA TYR A 16 -28.02 28.27 -1.40
C TYR A 16 -28.45 28.40 -2.86
N GLY A 17 -27.52 28.75 -3.75
CA GLY A 17 -27.75 28.69 -5.19
C GLY A 17 -27.68 27.25 -5.69
N VAL A 18 -28.58 26.87 -6.60
CA VAL A 18 -28.62 25.53 -7.20
C VAL A 18 -27.65 25.41 -8.38
N LYS A 19 -27.11 26.53 -8.86
CA LYS A 19 -26.12 26.56 -9.93
C LYS A 19 -24.87 25.77 -9.52
N ASP A 20 -24.47 24.83 -10.38
CA ASP A 20 -23.31 23.96 -10.22
C ASP A 20 -23.34 23.06 -8.97
N PHE A 21 -24.49 22.90 -8.31
CA PHE A 21 -24.60 22.13 -7.06
C PHE A 21 -24.31 20.64 -7.30
N ARG A 22 -24.76 20.11 -8.44
CA ARG A 22 -24.48 18.71 -8.84
C ARG A 22 -23.05 18.54 -9.31
N GLU A 23 -22.53 19.43 -10.16
CA GLU A 23 -21.15 19.35 -10.65
C GLU A 23 -20.13 19.40 -9.50
N LYS A 24 -20.33 20.30 -8.52
CA LYS A 24 -19.46 20.40 -7.34
C LYS A 24 -19.52 19.18 -6.42
N ASN A 25 -20.64 18.46 -6.42
CA ASN A 25 -20.85 17.28 -5.58
C ASN A 25 -20.59 15.97 -6.32
N THR A 26 -20.22 16.03 -7.61
CA THR A 26 -19.89 14.83 -8.37
C THR A 26 -18.40 14.56 -8.20
N ASP A 27 -18.07 13.55 -7.39
CA ASP A 27 -16.70 13.07 -7.20
C ASP A 27 -16.21 12.36 -8.46
N HIS A 28 -15.77 13.14 -9.43
CA HIS A 28 -14.99 12.65 -10.54
C HIS A 28 -13.53 12.57 -10.11
N MET A 29 -13.16 11.49 -9.41
CA MET A 29 -11.77 11.08 -9.32
C MET A 29 -11.30 10.80 -10.74
N ARG A 30 -10.62 11.79 -11.37
CA ARG A 30 -10.15 11.66 -12.75
C ARG A 30 -9.33 10.37 -12.85
N PRO A 31 -9.66 9.47 -13.79
CA PRO A 31 -8.99 8.18 -13.90
C PRO A 31 -7.47 8.33 -14.09
N ASP A 32 -7.03 9.42 -14.72
CA ASP A 32 -5.62 9.76 -14.91
C ASP A 32 -4.89 10.02 -13.58
N ILE A 33 -5.55 10.71 -12.65
CA ILE A 33 -5.01 10.98 -11.31
C ILE A 33 -4.94 9.67 -10.52
N VAL A 34 -5.98 8.83 -10.64
CA VAL A 34 -6.00 7.50 -10.01
C VAL A 34 -4.86 6.62 -10.55
N ALA A 35 -4.64 6.62 -11.86
CA ALA A 35 -3.57 5.87 -12.50
C ALA A 35 -2.17 6.37 -12.09
N LEU A 36 -1.98 7.68 -11.96
CA LEU A 36 -0.74 8.27 -11.46
C LEU A 36 -0.46 7.84 -10.02
N LEU A 37 -1.44 7.92 -9.13
CA LEU A 37 -1.26 7.53 -7.73
C LEU A 37 -1.03 6.03 -7.56
N LYS A 38 -1.69 5.19 -8.38
CA LYS A 38 -1.43 3.74 -8.43
C LYS A 38 -0.04 3.39 -8.98
N SER A 39 0.52 4.20 -9.87
CA SER A 39 1.87 3.97 -10.44
C SER A 39 3.01 4.58 -9.60
N SER A 40 2.70 5.23 -8.48
CA SER A 40 3.70 5.80 -7.58
C SER A 40 4.68 4.75 -7.06
N LYS A 41 5.97 5.09 -7.02
CA LYS A 41 7.03 4.26 -6.43
C LYS A 41 6.87 4.07 -4.92
N ASN A 42 6.06 4.90 -4.27
CA ASN A 42 5.78 4.76 -2.86
C ASN A 42 4.64 3.76 -2.62
N ALA A 43 4.98 2.62 -2.00
CA ALA A 43 4.03 1.57 -1.65
C ALA A 43 2.89 2.06 -0.74
N PHE A 44 3.12 3.08 0.10
CA PHE A 44 2.09 3.69 0.92
C PHE A 44 1.02 4.39 0.06
N ILE A 45 1.45 5.18 -0.92
CA ILE A 45 0.55 5.91 -1.82
C ILE A 45 -0.24 4.94 -2.70
N CYS A 46 0.41 3.92 -3.24
CA CYS A 46 -0.26 2.89 -4.02
C CYS A 46 -1.30 2.11 -3.18
N GLY A 47 -0.98 1.82 -1.92
CA GLY A 47 -1.89 1.14 -0.98
C GLY A 47 -3.10 1.98 -0.56
N LEU A 48 -2.96 3.30 -0.48
CA LEU A 48 -4.05 4.23 -0.18
C LEU A 48 -5.13 4.25 -1.27
N MET A 49 -4.74 3.96 -2.52
CA MET A 49 -5.63 3.90 -3.69
C MET A 49 -6.34 2.54 -3.86
N GLY A 50 -6.18 1.63 -2.90
CA GLY A 50 -6.84 0.32 -2.89
C GLY A 50 -8.35 0.47 -2.64
N ILE A 51 -9.14 -0.24 -3.46
CA ILE A 51 -10.61 -0.26 -3.37
C ILE A 51 -11.06 -0.76 -1.97
N ASP A 52 -10.29 -1.69 -1.40
CA ASP A 52 -10.54 -2.31 -0.10
C ASP A 52 -9.27 -2.31 0.77
N PRO A 53 -9.10 -1.34 1.68
CA PRO A 53 -7.94 -1.27 2.57
C PRO A 53 -7.66 -2.58 3.34
N PRO A 54 -8.68 -3.30 3.87
CA PRO A 54 -8.45 -4.57 4.56
C PRO A 54 -7.89 -5.67 3.65
N ALA A 55 -8.32 -5.72 2.38
CA ALA A 55 -7.86 -6.73 1.43
C ALA A 55 -6.39 -6.51 1.03
N THR A 56 -6.02 -5.25 0.78
CA THR A 56 -4.63 -4.86 0.48
C THR A 56 -3.70 -5.18 1.64
N PHE A 57 -4.12 -4.92 2.89
CA PHE A 57 -3.36 -5.24 4.08
C PHE A 57 -3.14 -6.75 4.23
N ARG A 58 -4.22 -7.56 4.15
CA ARG A 58 -4.14 -9.03 4.26
C ARG A 58 -3.20 -9.63 3.21
N TRP A 59 -3.28 -9.16 1.96
CA TRP A 59 -2.37 -9.60 0.90
C TRP A 59 -0.91 -9.18 1.13
N ALA A 60 -0.68 -8.00 1.72
CA ALA A 60 0.66 -7.55 2.09
C ALA A 60 1.28 -8.42 3.20
N VAL A 61 0.51 -8.76 4.24
CA VAL A 61 0.94 -9.66 5.32
C VAL A 61 1.31 -11.03 4.77
N LEU A 62 0.46 -11.61 3.93
CA LEU A 62 0.72 -12.91 3.31
C LEU A 62 2.03 -12.91 2.50
N ARG A 63 2.25 -11.88 1.67
CA ARG A 63 3.50 -11.73 0.89
C ARG A 63 4.72 -11.56 1.79
N ALA A 64 4.61 -10.79 2.88
CA ALA A 64 5.71 -10.59 3.82
C ALA A 64 6.10 -11.90 4.50
N PHE A 65 5.11 -12.70 4.91
CA PHE A 65 5.34 -14.02 5.52
C PHE A 65 6.11 -14.96 4.58
N PHE A 66 5.67 -15.11 3.33
CA PHE A 66 6.36 -15.97 2.37
C PHE A 66 7.77 -15.46 2.03
N ARG A 67 7.96 -14.13 1.88
CA ARG A 67 9.29 -13.54 1.67
C ARG A 67 10.24 -13.83 2.83
N ALA A 68 9.77 -13.67 4.07
CA ALA A 68 10.54 -13.98 5.27
C ALA A 68 10.91 -15.47 5.33
N MET A 69 9.96 -16.36 5.03
CA MET A 69 10.20 -17.80 5.02
C MET A 69 11.24 -18.22 3.97
N VAL A 70 11.14 -17.68 2.74
CA VAL A 70 12.10 -17.96 1.67
C VAL A 70 13.48 -17.43 2.03
N ALA A 71 13.57 -16.18 2.52
CA ALA A 71 14.83 -15.58 2.95
C ALA A 71 15.49 -16.36 4.09
N PHE A 72 14.68 -16.85 5.05
CA PHE A 72 15.16 -17.69 6.14
C PHE A 72 15.71 -19.03 5.63
N ARG A 73 14.98 -19.69 4.71
CA ARG A 73 15.40 -20.96 4.12
C ARG A 73 16.69 -20.83 3.32
N GLU A 74 16.83 -19.77 2.54
CA GLU A 74 18.08 -19.47 1.83
C GLU A 74 19.24 -19.21 2.78
N SER A 75 19.01 -18.43 3.83
CA SER A 75 20.01 -18.13 4.85
C SER A 75 20.45 -19.39 5.61
N GLY A 76 19.53 -20.32 5.86
CA GLY A 76 19.81 -21.64 6.42
C GLY A 76 20.69 -22.50 5.51
N LYS A 77 20.39 -22.57 4.20
CA LYS A 77 21.24 -23.28 3.22
C LYS A 77 22.66 -22.73 3.17
N ARG A 78 22.81 -21.40 3.17
CA ARG A 78 24.12 -20.73 3.19
C ARG A 78 24.89 -21.03 4.49
N HIS A 79 24.21 -21.06 5.64
CA HIS A 79 24.82 -21.43 6.92
C HIS A 79 25.33 -22.87 6.96
N VAL A 80 24.56 -23.82 6.41
CA VAL A 80 24.98 -25.23 6.32
C VAL A 80 26.19 -25.37 5.40
N HIS A 81 26.17 -24.73 4.22
CA HIS A 81 27.32 -24.74 3.31
C HIS A 81 28.59 -24.14 3.94
N ARG A 82 28.45 -23.06 4.72
CA ARG A 82 29.57 -22.44 5.43
C ARG A 82 30.15 -23.37 6.49
N LYS A 83 29.33 -24.04 7.30
CA LYS A 83 29.81 -25.04 8.29
C LYS A 83 30.53 -26.22 7.65
N THR A 84 30.03 -26.74 6.52
CA THR A 84 30.70 -27.83 5.81
C THR A 84 32.05 -27.39 5.24
N GLY A 85 32.15 -26.15 4.74
CA GLY A 85 33.40 -25.57 4.26
C GLY A 85 34.41 -25.28 5.38
N GLU A 86 33.97 -24.78 6.53
CA GLU A 86 34.83 -24.54 7.71
C GLU A 86 35.35 -25.85 8.31
N CYS A 87 34.51 -26.90 8.39
CA CYS A 87 34.97 -28.25 8.78
C CYS A 87 35.99 -28.79 7.78
N ALA A 88 35.73 -28.72 6.47
CA ALA A 88 36.66 -29.20 5.46
C ALA A 88 38.01 -28.46 5.54
N ALA A 89 37.99 -27.12 5.69
CA ALA A 89 39.21 -26.31 5.84
C ALA A 89 40.01 -26.64 7.12
N HIS A 90 39.32 -26.95 8.22
CA HIS A 90 39.97 -27.39 9.46
C HIS A 90 40.68 -28.76 9.30
N TRP A 91 40.12 -29.68 8.50
CA TRP A 91 40.76 -30.96 8.18
C TRP A 91 41.95 -30.85 7.22
N VAL A 92 42.06 -29.78 6.41
CA VAL A 92 43.22 -29.58 5.51
C VAL A 92 44.40 -28.89 6.19
N LEU A 93 44.18 -28.21 7.33
CA LEU A 93 45.21 -27.43 8.05
C LEU A 93 45.94 -28.20 9.17
N PHE A 94 45.53 -29.43 9.49
CA PHE A 94 46.26 -30.34 10.36
C PHE A 94 46.72 -31.57 9.56
N PRO A 95 47.87 -31.50 8.86
CA PRO A 95 48.53 -32.70 8.41
C PRO A 95 49.13 -33.39 9.64
N LEU A 96 48.85 -34.69 9.78
CA LEU A 96 49.68 -35.60 10.58
C LEU A 96 51.14 -35.53 10.11
#